data_AF-X1EN40-F1
#
_entry.id   AF-X1EN40-F1
#
_cell.length_a   1.000
_cell.length_b   1.000
_cell.length_c   1.000
_cell.angle_alpha   90.00
_cell.angle_beta   90.00
_cell.angle_gamma   90.00
#
_symmetry.space_group_name_H-M   'P 1'
#
loop_
_entity.id
_entity.type
_entity.pdbx_description
1 polymer ?
#
loop_
_entity_poly.entity_id
_entity_poly.type
_entity_poly.pdbx_seq_one_letter_code
_entity_poly.pdbx_strand_id
1 'polypeptide(L)'
;GDGILDGVEMDLLVRGTEKIDVQDFYNCSDQGISCQIEDVNEFSLEIPDRGRVYDANMMMQIDSGDTLIGKGNVSIEFFIKIRDWEKTIFTYQEDFDINDNFQYKKTLDLSNLVANGIIREYYQKYFLRVKIQDTHPNDTFYISEFCIETDTFIQAGHLDTNAWLTDPALSDSDLDGWTDGYQIFTSLTNPLNKDTDGDN
;
A
#
# COMPACT_ATOMS: atom_id res chain seq x y z
N GLY A 1 22.46 19.60 31.99
CA GLY A 1 21.11 19.41 32.52
C GLY A 1 21.01 20.09 33.85
N ASP A 2 19.96 20.89 34.03
CA ASP A 2 19.53 21.53 35.28
C ASP A 2 18.70 20.58 36.17
N GLY A 3 18.53 19.33 35.76
CA GLY A 3 17.91 18.27 36.55
C GLY A 3 16.39 18.30 36.54
N ILE A 4 15.79 19.01 35.58
CA ILE A 4 14.35 19.05 35.31
C ILE A 4 14.16 18.53 33.89
N LEU A 5 13.40 17.44 33.72
CA LEU A 5 13.07 16.89 32.40
C LEU A 5 12.23 17.92 31.63
N ASP A 6 12.89 18.69 30.76
CA ASP A 6 12.26 19.54 29.76
C ASP A 6 12.33 18.90 28.36
N GLY A 7 11.61 19.46 27.39
CA GLY A 7 11.49 18.93 26.03
C GLY A 7 12.83 18.71 25.33
N VAL A 8 13.89 19.39 25.76
CA VAL A 8 15.25 19.29 25.21
C VAL A 8 15.99 18.09 25.80
N GLU A 9 15.77 17.73 27.07
CA GLU A 9 16.24 16.44 27.63
C GLU A 9 15.40 15.26 27.10
N MET A 10 14.20 15.54 26.59
CA MET A 10 13.45 14.61 25.75
C MET A 10 14.12 14.38 24.39
N ASP A 11 14.96 15.25 23.82
CA ASP A 11 15.61 14.94 22.53
C ASP A 11 16.58 13.74 22.57
N LEU A 12 16.97 13.25 23.75
CA LEU A 12 17.78 12.03 23.91
C LEU A 12 16.95 10.76 24.22
N LEU A 13 15.68 10.91 24.62
CA LEU A 13 14.77 9.79 24.94
C LEU A 13 13.49 9.76 24.10
N VAL A 14 13.18 10.85 23.39
CA VAL A 14 12.29 10.94 22.23
C VAL A 14 13.06 10.41 21.02
N ARG A 15 13.49 9.16 21.18
CA ARG A 15 13.06 8.12 20.25
C ARG A 15 11.53 7.97 20.32
N GLY A 16 10.79 9.06 20.10
CA GLY A 16 9.42 9.05 19.62
C GLY A 16 9.38 8.75 18.11
N THR A 17 10.48 8.22 17.58
CA THR A 17 10.63 7.63 16.26
C THR A 17 10.06 6.21 16.21
N GLU A 18 8.98 5.91 16.93
CA GLU A 18 8.25 4.70 16.59
C GLU A 18 7.32 5.08 15.44
N LYS A 19 7.91 5.10 14.24
CA LYS A 19 7.19 4.60 13.07
C LYS A 19 6.56 3.29 13.53
N ILE A 20 5.28 3.32 13.90
CA ILE A 20 4.48 2.10 13.87
C ILE A 20 4.20 1.92 12.39
N ASP A 21 5.19 1.33 11.73
CA ASP A 21 5.10 0.89 10.36
C ASP A 21 4.16 -0.32 10.37
N VAL A 22 2.91 -0.08 10.00
CA VAL A 22 1.92 -1.13 9.85
C VAL A 22 2.00 -1.57 8.41
N GLN A 23 2.58 -2.75 8.21
CA GLN A 23 2.52 -3.39 6.91
C GLN A 23 1.09 -3.85 6.65
N ASP A 24 0.42 -3.19 5.72
CA ASP A 24 -0.85 -3.67 5.19
C ASP A 24 -0.61 -4.50 3.94
N PHE A 25 -1.39 -5.58 3.81
CA PHE A 25 -1.28 -6.54 2.72
C PHE A 25 -2.62 -6.69 1.99
N TYR A 26 -2.62 -6.44 0.69
CA TYR A 26 -3.77 -6.57 -0.20
C TYR A 26 -3.46 -7.64 -1.22
N ASN A 27 -4.28 -8.69 -1.34
CA ASN A 27 -3.97 -9.82 -2.22
C ASN A 27 -5.22 -10.44 -2.85
N CYS A 28 -5.05 -10.91 -4.09
CA CYS A 28 -5.90 -11.92 -4.70
C CYS A 28 -5.02 -13.06 -5.27
N SER A 29 -4.75 -14.08 -4.45
CA SER A 29 -4.07 -15.33 -4.84
C SER A 29 -5.07 -16.41 -5.24
N ASP A 30 -4.56 -17.46 -5.90
CA ASP A 30 -5.28 -18.68 -6.27
C ASP A 30 -6.47 -18.46 -7.22
N GLN A 31 -6.44 -17.36 -7.98
CA GLN A 31 -7.42 -17.14 -9.05
C GLN A 31 -6.98 -17.94 -10.28
N GLY A 32 -7.73 -19.00 -10.58
CA GLY A 32 -7.53 -19.80 -11.79
C GLY A 32 -8.02 -19.06 -13.03
N ILE A 33 -7.20 -19.05 -14.08
CA ILE A 33 -7.55 -18.52 -15.39
C ILE A 33 -7.93 -19.71 -16.27
N SER A 34 -9.22 -19.80 -16.62
CA SER A 34 -9.77 -20.91 -17.40
C SER A 34 -9.65 -20.62 -18.90
N CYS A 35 -8.60 -21.13 -19.55
CA CYS A 35 -8.41 -20.92 -20.99
C CYS A 35 -9.46 -21.66 -21.83
N GLN A 36 -10.00 -21.02 -22.86
CA GLN A 36 -10.87 -21.68 -23.85
C GLN A 36 -10.44 -21.45 -25.31
N ILE A 37 -9.61 -20.44 -25.62
CA ILE A 37 -8.85 -20.18 -26.88
C ILE A 37 -8.20 -18.77 -26.80
N GLU A 38 -8.94 -17.80 -26.28
CA GLU A 38 -8.48 -16.45 -25.95
C GLU A 38 -9.25 -16.02 -24.71
N ASP A 39 -8.54 -15.79 -23.61
CA ASP A 39 -9.16 -15.34 -22.36
C ASP A 39 -8.48 -14.06 -21.87
N VAL A 40 -9.28 -13.11 -21.41
CA VAL A 40 -8.82 -11.82 -20.89
C VAL A 40 -9.41 -11.66 -19.50
N ASN A 41 -8.55 -11.79 -18.51
CA ASN A 41 -8.93 -11.61 -17.12
C ASN A 41 -8.35 -10.31 -16.60
N GLU A 42 -9.19 -9.52 -15.94
CA GLU A 42 -8.79 -8.28 -15.28
C GLU A 42 -8.97 -8.45 -13.77
N PHE A 43 -7.86 -8.29 -13.05
CA PHE A 43 -7.78 -8.32 -11.60
C PHE A 43 -7.48 -6.93 -11.09
N SER A 44 -7.94 -6.60 -9.89
CA SER A 44 -7.68 -5.30 -9.28
C SER A 44 -7.41 -5.41 -7.79
N LEU A 45 -6.44 -4.63 -7.33
CA LEU A 45 -6.20 -4.37 -5.91
C LEU A 45 -6.38 -2.90 -5.63
N GLU A 46 -6.90 -2.58 -4.45
CA GLU A 46 -7.15 -1.22 -4.00
C GLU A 46 -6.40 -0.99 -2.71
N ILE A 47 -5.58 0.06 -2.67
CA ILE A 47 -5.08 0.60 -1.41
C ILE A 47 -6.18 1.56 -0.91
N PRO A 48 -6.92 1.23 0.16
CA PRO A 48 -7.97 2.09 0.70
C PRO A 48 -7.35 3.38 1.25
N ASP A 49 -8.08 4.49 1.16
CA ASP A 49 -7.71 5.78 1.75
C ASP A 49 -7.85 5.72 3.28
N ARG A 50 -6.93 4.97 3.91
CA ARG A 50 -6.82 4.79 5.35
C ARG A 50 -5.37 4.95 5.74
N GLY A 51 -5.15 5.74 6.79
CA GLY A 51 -3.79 6.02 7.24
C GLY A 51 -2.99 6.87 6.25
N ARG A 52 -1.66 6.78 6.32
CA ARG A 52 -0.68 7.46 5.47
C ARG A 52 0.31 6.42 4.92
N VAL A 53 0.28 6.16 3.62
CA VAL A 53 1.14 5.19 2.92
C VAL A 53 2.46 5.87 2.53
N TYR A 54 3.59 5.37 3.01
CA TYR A 54 4.90 5.94 2.71
C TYR A 54 5.60 5.25 1.55
N ASP A 55 5.48 3.92 1.51
CA ASP A 55 5.99 3.08 0.43
C ASP A 55 4.96 2.00 0.11
N ALA A 56 5.00 1.52 -1.12
CA ALA A 56 4.16 0.43 -1.58
C ALA A 56 4.92 -0.37 -2.63
N ASN A 57 4.97 -1.69 -2.43
CA ASN A 57 5.54 -2.65 -3.34
C ASN A 57 4.45 -3.58 -3.84
N MET A 58 4.43 -3.80 -5.15
CA MET A 58 3.54 -4.76 -5.76
C MET A 58 4.33 -6.00 -6.18
N MET A 59 3.79 -7.16 -5.88
CA MET A 59 4.34 -8.44 -6.31
C MET A 59 3.29 -9.18 -7.12
N MET A 60 3.72 -9.74 -8.24
CA MET A 60 2.87 -10.60 -9.06
C MET A 60 3.64 -11.80 -9.57
N GLN A 61 2.96 -12.93 -9.60
CA GLN A 61 3.46 -14.19 -10.10
C GLN A 61 2.34 -14.93 -10.84
N ILE A 62 2.66 -15.41 -12.03
CA ILE A 62 1.80 -16.24 -12.87
C ILE A 62 2.56 -17.50 -13.22
N ASP A 63 1.93 -18.64 -12.99
CA ASP A 63 2.49 -19.96 -13.26
C ASP A 63 1.56 -20.76 -14.17
N SER A 64 2.13 -21.56 -15.08
CA SER A 64 1.39 -22.64 -15.73
C SER A 64 1.07 -23.76 -14.73
N GLY A 65 -0.10 -24.36 -14.87
CA GLY A 65 -0.49 -25.58 -14.14
C GLY A 65 0.26 -26.83 -14.60
N ASP A 66 -0.23 -28.01 -14.16
CA ASP A 66 0.39 -29.30 -14.49
C ASP A 66 0.36 -29.57 -16.01
N THR A 67 1.52 -29.36 -16.65
CA THR A 67 1.85 -29.58 -18.08
C THR A 67 0.97 -28.82 -19.08
N LEU A 68 1.56 -27.78 -19.67
CA LEU A 68 1.08 -27.19 -20.92
C LEU A 68 1.01 -28.29 -21.97
N ILE A 69 -0.15 -28.50 -22.58
CA ILE A 69 -0.34 -29.40 -23.71
C ILE A 69 -0.41 -28.64 -25.03
N GLY A 70 -0.64 -27.33 -24.96
CA GLY A 70 -0.72 -26.42 -26.08
C GLY A 70 0.53 -25.59 -26.31
N LYS A 71 0.33 -24.56 -27.11
CA LYS A 71 1.31 -23.51 -27.39
C LYS A 71 0.56 -22.22 -27.61
N GLY A 72 1.17 -21.12 -27.25
CA GLY A 72 0.44 -19.88 -27.18
C GLY A 72 1.31 -18.71 -26.76
N ASN A 73 0.61 -17.68 -26.31
CA ASN A 73 1.22 -16.46 -25.81
C ASN A 73 0.51 -15.99 -24.54
N VAL A 74 1.30 -15.62 -23.55
CA VAL A 74 0.82 -14.89 -22.37
C VAL A 74 1.20 -13.43 -22.52
N SER A 75 0.21 -12.55 -22.41
CA SER A 75 0.34 -11.11 -22.41
C SER A 75 -0.14 -10.56 -21.07
N ILE A 76 0.72 -9.79 -20.39
CA ILE A 76 0.44 -9.20 -19.09
C ILE A 76 0.53 -7.69 -19.23
N GLU A 77 -0.49 -6.99 -18.76
CA GLU A 77 -0.52 -5.54 -18.69
C GLU A 77 -0.81 -5.11 -17.25
N PHE A 78 0.06 -4.26 -16.72
CA PHE A 78 -0.18 -3.58 -15.47
C PHE A 78 -0.49 -2.11 -15.74
N PHE A 79 -1.59 -1.61 -15.18
CA PHE A 79 -2.09 -0.28 -15.49
C PHE A 79 -2.93 0.30 -14.36
N ILE A 80 -3.13 1.61 -14.42
CA ILE A 80 -4.04 2.34 -13.53
C ILE A 80 -5.10 3.05 -14.37
N LYS A 81 -6.30 3.24 -13.82
CA LYS A 81 -7.38 3.98 -14.48
C LYS A 81 -7.42 5.39 -13.92
N ILE A 82 -7.28 6.38 -14.78
CA ILE A 82 -7.39 7.80 -14.40
C ILE A 82 -8.58 8.36 -15.16
N ARG A 83 -9.68 8.64 -14.47
CA ARG A 83 -10.96 9.04 -15.11
C ARG A 83 -11.36 8.01 -16.20
N ASP A 84 -11.39 8.43 -17.46
CA ASP A 84 -11.81 7.62 -18.61
C ASP A 84 -10.64 7.04 -19.41
N TRP A 85 -9.39 7.14 -18.93
CA TRP A 85 -8.20 6.64 -19.61
C TRP A 85 -7.42 5.62 -18.77
N GLU A 86 -6.81 4.66 -19.46
CA GLU A 86 -5.89 3.68 -18.88
C GLU A 86 -4.45 4.20 -19.05
N LYS A 87 -3.70 4.25 -17.95
CA LYS A 87 -2.26 4.50 -17.96
C LYS A 87 -1.54 3.18 -17.78
N THR A 88 -1.07 2.62 -18.88
CA THR A 88 -0.19 1.45 -18.86
C THR A 88 1.11 1.81 -18.15
N ILE A 89 1.45 1.02 -17.13
CA ILE A 89 2.69 1.15 -16.36
C ILE A 89 3.77 0.26 -16.98
N PHE A 90 3.42 -0.98 -17.27
CA PHE A 90 4.26 -1.86 -18.07
C PHE A 90 3.42 -2.90 -18.80
N THR A 91 4.01 -3.45 -19.85
CA THR A 91 3.53 -4.64 -20.54
C THR A 91 4.63 -5.68 -20.58
N TYR A 92 4.20 -6.94 -20.59
CA TYR A 92 5.06 -8.09 -20.78
C TYR A 92 4.37 -9.09 -21.69
N GLN A 93 5.14 -9.77 -22.53
CA GLN A 93 4.61 -10.76 -23.44
C GLN A 93 5.66 -11.85 -23.66
N GLU A 94 5.25 -13.10 -23.57
CA GLU A 94 6.09 -14.26 -23.81
C GLU A 94 5.28 -15.40 -24.45
N ASP A 95 5.92 -16.10 -25.39
CA ASP A 95 5.36 -17.29 -26.01
C ASP A 95 5.68 -18.52 -25.16
N PHE A 96 4.79 -19.52 -25.16
CA PHE A 96 5.01 -20.80 -24.50
C PHE A 96 4.72 -21.98 -25.44
N ASP A 97 5.37 -23.11 -25.18
CA ASP A 97 5.11 -24.40 -25.83
C ASP A 97 4.89 -25.56 -24.83
N ILE A 98 4.59 -26.74 -25.37
CA ILE A 98 4.25 -27.97 -24.64
C ILE A 98 5.33 -28.47 -23.67
N ASN A 99 6.58 -28.02 -23.79
CA ASN A 99 7.68 -28.43 -22.91
C ASN A 99 8.06 -27.36 -21.90
N ASP A 100 7.40 -26.20 -21.95
CA ASP A 100 7.71 -25.10 -21.06
C ASP A 100 7.07 -25.29 -19.68
N ASN A 101 7.76 -24.77 -18.67
CA ASN A 101 7.20 -24.52 -17.35
C ASN A 101 7.14 -23.00 -17.20
N PHE A 102 6.06 -22.40 -17.69
CA PHE A 102 5.92 -20.96 -17.74
C PHE A 102 5.85 -20.40 -16.31
N GLN A 103 6.77 -19.49 -16.00
CA GLN A 103 6.78 -18.77 -14.74
C GLN A 103 7.16 -17.32 -14.99
N TYR A 104 6.23 -16.43 -14.70
CA TYR A 104 6.48 -14.99 -14.69
C TYR A 104 6.42 -14.48 -13.26
N LYS A 105 7.46 -13.78 -12.81
CA LYS A 105 7.47 -13.06 -11.54
C LYS A 105 7.95 -11.64 -11.73
N LYS A 106 7.22 -10.70 -11.13
CA LYS A 106 7.57 -9.28 -11.14
C LYS A 106 7.30 -8.65 -9.77
N THR A 107 8.30 -7.93 -9.29
CA THR A 107 8.16 -6.98 -8.20
C THR A 107 8.27 -5.57 -8.78
N LEU A 108 7.41 -4.68 -8.33
CA LEU A 108 7.34 -3.30 -8.75
C LEU A 108 7.26 -2.40 -7.53
N ASP A 109 8.29 -1.57 -7.38
CA ASP A 109 8.27 -0.44 -6.46
C ASP A 109 7.32 0.64 -7.03
N LEU A 110 6.21 0.87 -6.32
CA LEU A 110 5.21 1.83 -6.75
C LEU A 110 5.66 3.27 -6.51
N SER A 111 6.68 3.52 -5.66
CA SER A 111 7.22 4.87 -5.37
C SER A 111 7.63 5.62 -6.63
N ASN A 112 8.12 4.90 -7.64
CA ASN A 112 8.52 5.49 -8.92
C ASN A 112 7.36 5.81 -9.87
N LEU A 113 6.16 5.29 -9.60
CA LEU A 113 4.95 5.53 -10.40
C LEU A 113 4.19 6.76 -9.94
N VAL A 114 4.37 7.12 -8.67
CA VAL A 114 3.81 8.28 -8.00
C VAL A 114 4.54 9.51 -8.51
N ALA A 115 3.86 10.35 -9.29
CA ALA A 115 4.48 11.37 -10.14
C ALA A 115 5.19 12.48 -9.35
N ASN A 116 4.86 12.63 -8.07
CA ASN A 116 5.38 13.70 -7.21
C ASN A 116 5.81 13.19 -5.82
N GLY A 117 5.88 11.87 -5.60
CA GLY A 117 6.07 11.30 -4.26
C GLY A 117 4.96 11.71 -3.28
N ILE A 118 3.79 12.10 -3.79
CA ILE A 118 2.65 12.48 -2.97
C ILE A 118 2.01 11.20 -2.47
N ILE A 119 2.07 10.98 -1.16
CA ILE A 119 1.49 9.82 -0.48
C ILE A 119 0.05 9.51 -0.92
N ARG A 120 -0.75 10.54 -1.20
CA ARG A 120 -2.15 10.36 -1.62
C ARG A 120 -2.32 9.64 -2.96
N GLU A 121 -1.32 9.69 -3.82
CA GLU A 121 -1.37 9.02 -5.13
C GLU A 121 -1.19 7.49 -5.00
N TYR A 122 -0.85 6.96 -3.82
CA TYR A 122 -0.95 5.51 -3.55
C TYR A 122 -2.41 5.04 -3.41
N TYR A 123 -3.33 5.92 -2.95
CA TYR A 123 -4.72 5.55 -2.68
C TYR A 123 -5.55 5.47 -3.96
N GLN A 124 -5.45 4.32 -4.61
CA GLN A 124 -6.16 4.06 -5.85
C GLN A 124 -6.25 2.55 -6.14
N LYS A 125 -6.95 2.25 -7.23
CA LYS A 125 -7.01 0.90 -7.79
C LYS A 125 -5.88 0.68 -8.79
N TYR A 126 -5.25 -0.46 -8.66
CA TYR A 126 -4.23 -0.97 -9.56
C TYR A 126 -4.78 -2.20 -10.26
N PHE A 127 -4.55 -2.29 -11.57
CA PHE A 127 -5.17 -3.31 -12.41
C PHE A 127 -4.10 -4.17 -13.07
N LEU A 128 -4.35 -5.47 -13.07
CA LEU A 128 -3.57 -6.47 -13.79
C LEU A 128 -4.49 -7.12 -14.82
N ARG A 129 -4.16 -6.97 -16.09
CA ARG A 129 -4.84 -7.65 -17.19
C ARG A 129 -3.95 -8.76 -17.71
N VAL A 130 -4.44 -9.98 -17.64
CA VAL A 130 -3.77 -11.17 -18.15
C VAL A 130 -4.56 -11.68 -19.33
N LYS A 131 -3.90 -11.74 -20.48
CA LYS A 131 -4.44 -12.26 -21.71
C LYS A 131 -3.66 -13.50 -22.11
N ILE A 132 -4.37 -14.61 -22.30
CA ILE A 132 -3.77 -15.87 -22.73
C ILE A 132 -4.41 -16.26 -24.04
N GLN A 133 -3.57 -16.47 -25.05
CA GLN A 133 -3.96 -17.04 -26.33
C GLN A 133 -3.37 -18.43 -26.42
N ASP A 134 -4.22 -19.45 -26.51
CA ASP A 134 -3.78 -20.83 -26.56
C ASP A 134 -4.44 -21.58 -27.71
N THR A 135 -3.65 -22.42 -28.34
CA THR A 135 -4.09 -23.36 -29.38
C THR A 135 -4.84 -24.57 -28.80
N HIS A 136 -4.78 -24.82 -27.49
CA HIS A 136 -5.48 -25.91 -26.81
C HIS A 136 -6.34 -25.40 -25.63
N PRO A 137 -7.61 -25.81 -25.48
CA PRO A 137 -8.54 -25.21 -24.52
C PRO A 137 -8.42 -25.74 -23.09
N ASN A 138 -7.34 -26.47 -22.75
CA ASN A 138 -7.21 -27.16 -21.46
C ASN A 138 -5.92 -26.82 -20.71
N ASP A 139 -5.04 -25.96 -21.26
CA ASP A 139 -3.93 -25.46 -20.46
C ASP A 139 -4.51 -24.54 -19.38
N THR A 140 -3.94 -24.63 -18.18
CA THR A 140 -4.38 -23.82 -17.07
C THR A 140 -3.26 -22.94 -16.60
N PHE A 141 -3.57 -21.70 -16.29
CA PHE A 141 -2.66 -20.74 -15.70
C PHE A 141 -3.27 -20.21 -14.40
N TYR A 142 -2.42 -19.91 -13.43
CA TYR A 142 -2.85 -19.41 -12.14
C TYR A 142 -2.07 -18.17 -11.76
N ILE A 143 -2.77 -17.21 -11.18
CA ILE A 143 -2.13 -16.14 -10.43
C ILE A 143 -1.80 -16.69 -9.05
N SER A 144 -0.55 -17.08 -8.85
CA SER A 144 -0.06 -17.57 -7.56
C SER A 144 0.18 -16.42 -6.59
N GLU A 145 0.57 -15.26 -7.10
CA GLU A 145 0.79 -14.05 -6.32
C GLU A 145 0.24 -12.86 -7.12
N PHE A 146 -0.66 -12.07 -6.53
CA PHE A 146 -0.91 -10.70 -6.99
C PHE A 146 -1.29 -9.90 -5.75
N CYS A 147 -0.30 -9.20 -5.21
CA CYS A 147 -0.43 -8.52 -3.94
C CYS A 147 0.27 -7.15 -3.94
N ILE A 148 -0.21 -6.29 -3.05
CA ILE A 148 0.41 -5.03 -2.68
C ILE A 148 0.75 -5.12 -1.20
N GLU A 149 2.02 -4.88 -0.90
CA GLU A 149 2.54 -4.65 0.44
C GLU A 149 2.78 -3.15 0.59
N THR A 150 2.25 -2.55 1.64
CA THR A 150 2.39 -1.12 1.90
C THR A 150 2.91 -0.89 3.30
N ASP A 151 3.82 0.07 3.42
CA ASP A 151 4.25 0.61 4.70
C ASP A 151 3.32 1.79 5.06
N THR A 152 2.31 1.53 5.91
CA THR A 152 1.27 2.50 6.27
C THR A 152 1.33 2.94 7.73
N PHE A 153 0.79 4.13 7.98
CA PHE A 153 0.55 4.65 9.31
C PHE A 153 -0.94 4.90 9.52
N ILE A 154 -1.59 4.25 10.48
CA ILE A 154 -3.00 4.51 10.79
C ILE A 154 -3.10 5.77 11.66
N GLN A 155 -3.99 6.72 11.30
CA GLN A 155 -4.21 7.91 12.11
C GLN A 155 -4.72 7.53 13.50
N ALA A 156 -4.01 8.01 14.51
CA ALA A 156 -4.35 7.91 15.91
C ALA A 156 -5.74 8.48 16.24
N GLY A 157 -6.56 7.72 16.96
CA GLY A 157 -7.79 8.22 17.58
C GLY A 157 -7.51 9.10 18.81
N HIS A 158 -8.55 9.72 19.40
CA HIS A 158 -8.45 10.57 20.61
C HIS A 158 -7.86 9.90 21.87
N LEU A 159 -7.65 8.58 21.86
CA LEU A 159 -6.95 7.81 22.91
C LEU A 159 -5.56 7.32 22.48
N ASP A 160 -5.14 7.68 21.27
CA ASP A 160 -3.87 7.27 20.70
C ASP A 160 -2.88 8.43 20.87
N THR A 161 -2.07 8.31 21.90
CA THR A 161 -1.18 9.33 22.45
C THR A 161 0.06 9.61 21.59
N ASN A 162 0.19 8.99 20.42
CA ASN A 162 1.43 8.96 19.64
C ASN A 162 1.39 9.75 18.30
N ALA A 163 0.36 10.55 17.99
CA ALA A 163 0.29 11.27 16.69
C ALA A 163 -0.23 12.72 16.72
N TRP A 164 0.07 13.46 17.77
CA TRP A 164 -0.17 14.91 17.79
C TRP A 164 0.97 15.65 17.09
N LEU A 165 0.66 16.45 16.07
CA LEU A 165 1.62 17.32 15.38
C LEU A 165 1.79 18.63 16.16
N THR A 166 2.28 18.52 17.38
CA THR A 166 2.63 19.68 18.21
C THR A 166 3.93 20.32 17.74
N ASP A 167 4.09 21.61 18.00
CA ASP A 167 5.36 22.29 17.72
C ASP A 167 6.32 22.01 18.87
N PRO A 168 7.46 21.30 18.67
CA PRO A 168 8.41 21.03 19.74
C PRO A 168 9.03 22.30 20.35
N ALA A 169 8.93 23.46 19.67
CA ALA A 169 9.33 24.74 20.22
C ALA A 169 8.27 25.38 21.14
N LEU A 170 7.06 24.84 21.20
CA LEU A 170 5.96 25.31 22.02
C LEU A 170 5.61 24.25 23.07
N SER A 171 5.64 24.62 24.35
CA SER A 171 5.25 23.71 25.43
C SER A 171 3.75 23.44 25.49
N ASP A 172 2.97 24.30 24.85
CA ASP A 172 1.51 24.39 24.83
C ASP A 172 1.15 24.87 23.41
N SER A 173 0.68 23.94 22.59
CA SER A 173 0.54 24.13 21.15
C SER A 173 -0.74 24.88 20.76
N ASP A 174 -1.78 24.85 21.61
CA ASP A 174 -3.03 25.59 21.40
C ASP A 174 -3.19 26.84 22.27
N LEU A 175 -2.21 27.09 23.15
CA LEU A 175 -2.11 28.25 24.03
C LEU A 175 -3.32 28.35 24.96
N ASP A 176 -3.82 27.20 25.44
CA ASP A 176 -4.91 27.12 26.40
C ASP A 176 -4.45 27.23 27.86
N GLY A 177 -3.14 27.16 28.10
CA GLY A 177 -2.51 27.23 29.42
C GLY A 177 -2.12 25.86 29.98
N TRP A 178 -2.36 24.76 29.26
CA TRP A 178 -1.93 23.42 29.59
C TRP A 178 -0.84 22.96 28.64
N THR A 179 0.17 22.27 29.18
CA THR A 179 1.24 21.74 28.32
C THR A 179 0.73 20.57 27.48
N ASP A 180 1.27 20.41 26.28
CA ASP A 180 0.91 19.32 25.37
C ASP A 180 0.98 17.95 26.06
N GLY A 181 2.03 17.70 26.84
CA GLY A 181 2.19 16.45 27.59
C GLY A 181 1.12 16.23 28.66
N TYR A 182 0.66 17.30 29.33
CA TYR A 182 -0.44 17.20 30.30
C TYR A 182 -1.75 16.84 29.59
N GLN A 183 -2.03 17.50 28.46
CA GLN A 183 -3.23 17.24 27.68
C GLN A 183 -3.27 15.79 27.17
N ILE A 184 -2.15 15.31 26.62
CA ILE A 184 -2.02 13.94 26.10
C ILE A 184 -2.12 12.89 27.20
N PHE A 185 -1.38 13.05 28.31
CA PHE A 185 -1.19 11.96 29.27
C PHE A 185 -2.10 12.02 30.50
N THR A 186 -2.67 13.18 30.82
CA THR A 186 -3.45 13.37 32.06
C THR A 186 -4.92 13.62 31.77
N SER A 187 -5.25 14.66 31.00
CA SER A 187 -6.65 14.98 30.70
C SER A 187 -7.20 14.19 29.51
N LEU A 188 -6.33 13.50 28.75
CA LEU A 188 -6.70 12.77 27.53
C LEU A 188 -7.42 13.69 26.52
N THR A 189 -6.91 14.91 26.42
CA THR A 189 -7.44 15.97 25.56
C THR A 189 -6.49 16.27 24.40
N ASN A 190 -6.99 16.96 23.37
CA ASN A 190 -6.23 17.28 22.17
C ASN A 190 -5.35 18.52 22.42
N PRO A 191 -4.01 18.41 22.33
CA PRO A 191 -3.08 19.52 22.58
C PRO A 191 -3.08 20.62 21.50
N LEU A 192 -3.84 20.41 20.42
CA LEU A 192 -4.05 21.38 19.35
C LEU A 192 -5.46 22.00 19.40
N ASN A 193 -6.22 21.73 20.47
CA ASN A 193 -7.57 22.21 20.62
C ASN A 193 -7.89 22.60 22.07
N LYS A 194 -7.88 23.91 22.26
CA LYS A 194 -8.26 24.62 23.48
C LYS A 194 -9.60 24.22 24.09
N ASP A 195 -10.54 23.74 23.28
CA ASP A 195 -11.86 23.26 23.72
C ASP A 195 -12.11 21.87 23.14
N THR A 196 -11.48 20.86 23.76
CA THR A 196 -11.48 19.48 23.25
C THR A 196 -12.85 18.83 23.29
N ASP A 197 -13.66 19.10 24.31
CA ASP A 197 -14.99 18.54 24.52
C ASP A 197 -16.13 19.45 24.03
N GLY A 198 -15.86 20.70 23.67
CA GLY A 198 -16.76 21.55 22.89
C GLY A 198 -17.95 22.08 23.68
N ASP A 199 -17.83 22.21 25.00
CA ASP A 199 -18.95 22.50 25.91
C ASP A 199 -19.05 23.96 26.41
N ASN A 200 -18.21 24.86 25.87
CA ASN A 200 -18.08 26.32 26.14
C ASN A 200 -17.60 26.73 27.54
#